data_AF-A0AA35RM25-F1
#
_entry.id   AF-A0AA35RM25-F1
#
_cell.length_a   1.000
_cell.length_b   1.000
_cell.length_c   1.000
_cell.angle_alpha   90.00
_cell.angle_beta   90.00
_cell.angle_gamma   90.00
#
_symmetry.space_group_name_H-M   'P 1'
#
loop_
_entity.id
_entity.type
_entity.pdbx_description
1 polymer ?
#
loop_
_entity_poly.entity_id
_entity_poly.type
_entity_poly.pdbx_seq_one_letter_code
_entity_poly.pdbx_strand_id
1 'polypeptide(L)'
;MEIKDLIIDDRQRGIFRVNRSSMTSIDLFQREREQIFDRCWIYLGHESEVERPGDYRRRTIAGRPLFFARGKDGEVRVFLNSCTHRGALICRRDQGTAEVLQCFYHAWSFNTNGELIGVPGEDAYSPYFDRSELGLKEPPRVESYRGFIFVSFNPFVEDLVTYLAGARDYLDLIVDQAEEGMRVVAGSNKYTMKANWKLLVENSLDGYHLIPTHQTYLDYITGLGTDDSGETMASRVSGRATALGNGHCVIESAVRNGRPIAHWHPLYGEDAREPIARVRQRLVEKYGEERTYRMADTSRNLIIYPNLVINDIMAITIRYFEPLAPDPQWR
;
A
#
# COMPACT_ATOMS: atom_id res chain seq x y z
N MET A 1 2.42 -30.75 -7.94
CA MET A 1 1.28 -30.46 -7.05
C MET A 1 0.45 -29.41 -7.74
N GLU A 2 -0.81 -29.73 -8.03
CA GLU A 2 -1.69 -28.78 -8.71
C GLU A 2 -2.22 -27.74 -7.69
N ILE A 3 -2.53 -26.52 -8.15
CA ILE A 3 -3.03 -25.45 -7.27
C ILE A 3 -4.31 -25.90 -6.53
N LYS A 4 -5.17 -26.64 -7.22
CA LYS A 4 -6.42 -27.19 -6.66
C LYS A 4 -6.18 -28.12 -5.46
N ASP A 5 -5.00 -28.74 -5.38
CA ASP A 5 -4.66 -29.67 -4.28
C ASP A 5 -4.11 -28.93 -3.04
N LEU A 6 -3.86 -27.61 -3.16
CA LEU A 6 -3.36 -26.79 -2.05
C LEU A 6 -4.45 -26.36 -1.08
N ILE A 7 -5.72 -26.39 -1.49
CA ILE A 7 -6.84 -25.84 -0.73
C ILE A 7 -7.92 -26.91 -0.57
N ILE A 8 -8.35 -27.12 0.66
CA ILE A 8 -9.58 -27.84 0.99
C ILE A 8 -10.60 -26.79 1.42
N ASP A 9 -11.61 -26.52 0.59
CA ASP A 9 -12.76 -25.64 0.89
C ASP A 9 -14.04 -26.49 0.89
N ASP A 10 -14.38 -27.07 2.04
CA ASP A 10 -15.64 -27.79 2.27
C ASP A 10 -16.56 -26.93 3.15
N ARG A 11 -17.39 -26.13 2.47
CA ARG A 11 -18.31 -25.18 3.11
C ARG A 11 -19.46 -25.84 3.84
N GLN A 12 -19.85 -27.05 3.45
CA GLN A 12 -20.92 -27.79 4.14
C GLN A 12 -20.46 -28.24 5.52
N ARG A 13 -19.19 -28.63 5.65
CA ARG A 13 -18.59 -29.06 6.91
C ARG A 13 -17.84 -27.96 7.65
N GLY A 14 -17.75 -26.75 7.07
CA GLY A 14 -16.99 -25.63 7.63
C GLY A 14 -15.48 -25.89 7.68
N ILE A 15 -14.94 -26.66 6.75
CA ILE A 15 -13.51 -26.98 6.69
C ILE A 15 -12.86 -26.09 5.63
N PHE A 16 -11.96 -25.22 6.06
CA PHE A 16 -11.05 -24.49 5.18
C PHE A 16 -9.60 -24.77 5.60
N ARG A 17 -8.79 -25.34 4.70
CA ARG A 17 -7.39 -25.67 4.97
C ARG A 17 -6.54 -25.32 3.78
N VAL A 18 -5.39 -24.70 4.04
CA VAL A 18 -4.37 -24.39 3.04
C VAL A 18 -3.11 -25.19 3.36
N ASN A 19 -2.56 -25.86 2.35
CA ASN A 19 -1.31 -26.61 2.49
C ASN A 19 -0.15 -25.66 2.80
N ARG A 20 0.64 -25.96 3.85
CA ARG A 20 1.78 -25.14 4.29
C ARG A 20 2.83 -24.91 3.20
N SER A 21 2.90 -25.78 2.19
CA SER A 21 3.78 -25.58 1.04
C SER A 21 3.53 -24.26 0.32
N SER A 22 2.30 -23.70 0.38
CA SER A 22 2.00 -22.37 -0.16
C SER A 22 2.88 -21.27 0.44
N MET A 23 3.40 -21.48 1.65
CA MET A 23 4.28 -20.55 2.33
C MET A 23 5.76 -20.86 2.12
N THR A 24 6.14 -22.12 1.91
CA THR A 24 7.55 -22.55 1.98
C THR A 24 8.14 -23.03 0.65
N SER A 25 7.32 -23.37 -0.33
CA SER A 25 7.77 -23.94 -1.60
C SER A 25 8.35 -22.88 -2.54
N ILE A 26 9.57 -23.12 -3.02
CA ILE A 26 10.21 -22.27 -4.04
C ILE A 26 9.47 -22.32 -5.38
N ASP A 27 8.99 -23.49 -5.80
CA ASP A 27 8.25 -23.63 -7.06
C ASP A 27 6.92 -22.86 -7.04
N LEU A 28 6.18 -22.94 -5.92
CA LEU A 28 4.97 -22.13 -5.76
C LEU A 28 5.30 -20.65 -5.71
N PHE A 29 6.39 -20.24 -5.06
CA PHE A 29 6.81 -18.84 -5.06
C PHE A 29 7.09 -18.30 -6.46
N GLN A 30 7.76 -19.05 -7.33
CA GLN A 30 7.95 -18.61 -8.72
C GLN A 30 6.62 -18.47 -9.46
N ARG A 31 5.70 -19.42 -9.25
CA ARG A 31 4.33 -19.31 -9.80
C ARG A 31 3.58 -18.11 -9.25
N GLU A 32 3.74 -17.76 -7.98
CA GLU A 32 3.15 -16.54 -7.40
C GLU A 32 3.70 -15.29 -8.08
N ARG A 33 5.00 -15.23 -8.38
CA ARG A 33 5.57 -14.10 -9.13
C ARG A 33 4.90 -13.96 -10.50
N GLU A 34 4.78 -15.04 -11.26
CA GLU A 34 4.21 -15.04 -12.62
C GLU A 34 2.68 -14.86 -12.66
N GLN A 35 1.95 -15.38 -11.67
CA GLN A 35 0.50 -15.45 -11.70
C GLN A 35 -0.18 -14.40 -10.83
N ILE A 36 0.53 -13.83 -9.85
CA ILE A 36 0.03 -12.77 -8.97
C ILE A 36 0.76 -11.47 -9.29
N PHE A 37 2.07 -11.42 -9.04
CA PHE A 37 2.80 -10.14 -9.08
C PHE A 37 3.03 -9.60 -10.49
N ASP A 38 2.97 -10.45 -11.51
CA ASP A 38 3.05 -10.06 -12.92
C ASP A 38 1.67 -9.76 -13.53
N ARG A 39 0.57 -10.04 -12.82
CA ARG A 39 -0.80 -9.96 -13.35
C ARG A 39 -1.70 -8.95 -12.63
N CYS A 40 -1.53 -8.82 -11.33
CA CYS A 40 -2.35 -7.97 -10.47
C CYS A 40 -1.87 -6.52 -10.45
N TRP A 41 -2.76 -5.61 -10.03
CA TRP A 41 -2.35 -4.28 -9.60
C TRP A 41 -1.59 -4.35 -8.28
N ILE A 42 -0.42 -3.72 -8.23
CA ILE A 42 0.46 -3.65 -7.06
C ILE A 42 0.63 -2.19 -6.67
N TYR A 43 0.47 -1.90 -5.38
CA TYR A 43 0.64 -0.54 -4.85
C TYR A 43 2.08 -0.06 -4.97
N LEU A 44 2.27 1.13 -5.52
CA LEU A 44 3.58 1.78 -5.67
C LEU A 44 3.86 2.79 -4.56
N GLY A 45 2.87 3.62 -4.24
CA GLY A 45 3.03 4.78 -3.37
C GLY A 45 1.86 5.74 -3.46
N HIS A 46 1.95 6.87 -2.78
CA HIS A 46 0.96 7.94 -2.82
C HIS A 46 1.53 9.19 -3.49
N GLU A 47 0.72 9.92 -4.26
CA GLU A 47 1.16 11.10 -5.01
C GLU A 47 1.74 12.22 -4.14
N SER A 48 1.29 12.32 -2.89
CA SER A 48 1.83 13.26 -1.88
C SER A 48 3.28 12.96 -1.48
N GLU A 49 3.83 11.79 -1.81
CA GLU A 49 5.25 11.52 -1.60
C GLU A 49 6.16 12.27 -2.60
N VAL A 50 5.58 12.78 -3.69
CA VAL A 50 6.22 13.63 -4.71
C VAL A 50 5.42 14.92 -4.86
N GLU A 51 5.47 15.81 -3.87
CA GLU A 51 4.59 16.98 -3.81
C GLU A 51 4.92 18.03 -4.87
N ARG A 52 6.21 18.33 -5.09
CA ARG A 52 6.65 19.41 -5.97
C ARG A 52 7.21 18.89 -7.29
N PRO A 53 7.13 19.68 -8.38
CA PRO A 53 7.82 19.36 -9.63
C PRO A 53 9.30 18.99 -9.40
N GLY A 54 9.73 17.89 -10.02
CA GLY A 54 11.06 17.32 -9.88
C GLY A 54 11.24 16.38 -8.70
N ASP A 55 10.33 16.36 -7.72
CA ASP A 55 10.37 15.38 -6.64
C ASP A 55 10.19 13.97 -7.22
N TYR A 56 11.03 13.03 -6.78
CA TYR A 56 10.94 11.63 -7.15
C TYR A 56 11.08 10.69 -5.95
N ARG A 57 10.53 9.49 -6.11
CA ARG A 57 10.62 8.38 -5.15
C ARG A 57 10.94 7.08 -5.86
N ARG A 58 11.86 6.32 -5.29
CA ARG A 58 12.24 4.99 -5.78
C ARG A 58 11.58 3.89 -4.95
N ARG A 59 11.10 2.84 -5.61
CA ARG A 59 10.55 1.63 -4.99
C ARG A 59 11.00 0.40 -5.77
N THR A 60 11.02 -0.74 -5.11
CA THR A 60 11.10 -2.04 -5.80
C THR A 60 9.72 -2.67 -5.64
N ILE A 61 9.09 -2.99 -6.77
CA ILE A 61 7.75 -3.56 -6.83
C ILE A 61 7.83 -4.88 -7.58
N ALA A 62 7.45 -5.99 -6.94
CA ALA A 62 7.52 -7.32 -7.54
C ALA A 62 8.94 -7.69 -8.06
N GLY A 63 9.98 -7.27 -7.35
CA GLY A 63 11.38 -7.45 -7.71
C GLY A 63 11.89 -6.51 -8.81
N ARG A 64 11.07 -5.56 -9.30
CA ARG A 64 11.43 -4.63 -10.38
C ARG A 64 11.71 -3.23 -9.81
N PRO A 65 12.87 -2.61 -10.12
CA PRO A 65 13.18 -1.28 -9.63
C PRO A 65 12.37 -0.25 -10.43
N LEU A 66 11.53 0.52 -9.73
CA LEU A 66 10.73 1.60 -10.27
C LEU A 66 11.10 2.92 -9.61
N PHE A 67 10.74 4.02 -10.26
CA PHE A 67 10.60 5.29 -9.58
C PHE A 67 9.39 6.04 -10.14
N PHE A 68 8.84 6.93 -9.33
CA PHE A 68 7.81 7.86 -9.76
C PHE A 68 8.25 9.28 -9.45
N ALA A 69 7.87 10.22 -10.31
CA ALA A 69 8.30 11.60 -10.24
C ALA A 69 7.17 12.55 -10.65
N ARG A 70 7.14 13.74 -10.07
CA ARG A 70 6.25 14.82 -10.52
C ARG A 70 6.93 15.62 -11.63
N GLY A 71 6.30 15.68 -12.80
CA GLY A 71 6.73 16.49 -13.93
C GLY A 71 6.61 17.99 -13.67
N LYS A 72 7.21 18.80 -14.55
CA LYS A 72 7.02 20.27 -14.52
C LYS A 72 5.59 20.69 -14.87
N ASP A 73 4.87 19.80 -15.54
CA ASP A 73 3.44 19.91 -15.84
C ASP A 73 2.54 19.55 -14.65
N GLY A 74 3.11 19.12 -13.52
CA GLY A 74 2.36 18.73 -12.33
C GLY A 74 1.90 17.27 -12.33
N GLU A 75 2.05 16.55 -13.43
CA GLU A 75 1.63 15.15 -13.55
C GLU A 75 2.61 14.19 -12.88
N VAL A 76 2.09 13.15 -12.21
CA VAL A 76 2.94 12.09 -11.64
C VAL A 76 3.09 10.96 -12.65
N ARG A 77 4.34 10.64 -13.00
CA ARG A 77 4.69 9.55 -13.93
C ARG A 77 5.50 8.48 -13.23
N VAL A 78 5.40 7.25 -13.73
CA VAL A 78 6.08 6.08 -13.17
C VAL A 78 6.94 5.45 -14.25
N PHE A 79 8.21 5.20 -13.93
CA PHE A 79 9.17 4.60 -14.86
C PHE A 79 9.86 3.38 -14.25
N LEU A 80 10.22 2.44 -15.12
CA LEU A 80 11.27 1.47 -14.81
C LEU A 80 12.56 2.26 -14.51
N ASN A 81 13.18 1.99 -13.36
CA ASN A 81 14.43 2.63 -12.98
C ASN A 81 15.63 1.96 -13.69
N SER A 82 15.62 2.00 -15.02
CA SER A 82 16.59 1.33 -15.88
C SER A 82 16.87 2.21 -17.08
N CYS A 83 18.11 2.71 -17.18
CA CYS A 83 18.55 3.49 -18.33
C CYS A 83 18.43 2.67 -19.62
N THR A 84 17.84 3.25 -20.66
CA THR A 84 17.64 2.63 -21.97
C THR A 84 18.92 2.35 -22.74
N HIS A 85 20.08 2.86 -22.30
CA HIS A 85 21.36 2.54 -22.91
C HIS A 85 21.88 1.14 -22.50
N ARG A 86 22.15 0.93 -21.20
CA ARG A 86 22.77 -0.32 -20.67
C ARG A 86 22.12 -0.85 -19.39
N GLY A 87 20.92 -0.38 -19.05
CA GLY A 87 20.15 -0.89 -17.91
C GLY A 87 20.61 -0.42 -16.53
N ALA A 88 21.55 0.53 -16.45
CA ALA A 88 21.99 1.08 -15.17
C ALA A 88 20.86 1.82 -14.45
N LEU A 89 20.80 1.73 -13.12
CA LEU A 89 19.85 2.50 -12.30
C LEU A 89 20.09 4.00 -12.49
N ILE A 90 19.01 4.75 -12.69
CA ILE A 90 19.04 6.21 -12.86
C ILE A 90 18.96 6.86 -11.48
N CYS A 91 17.86 6.61 -10.77
CA CYS A 91 17.64 7.09 -9.42
C CYS A 91 18.27 6.11 -8.43
N ARG A 92 19.44 6.45 -7.87
CA ARG A 92 20.16 5.61 -6.89
C ARG A 92 19.79 5.91 -5.43
N ARG A 93 19.20 7.07 -5.16
CA ARG A 93 18.66 7.42 -3.84
C ARG A 93 17.18 7.03 -3.76
N ASP A 94 16.70 6.77 -2.55
CA ASP A 94 15.30 6.42 -2.32
C ASP A 94 14.32 7.57 -2.63
N GLN A 95 14.82 8.80 -2.57
CA GLN A 95 14.09 10.03 -2.84
C GLN A 95 15.05 11.15 -3.25
N GLY A 96 14.51 12.17 -3.91
CA GLY A 96 15.22 13.42 -4.17
C GLY A 96 14.37 14.36 -5.02
N THR A 97 14.99 15.46 -5.43
CA THR A 97 14.42 16.42 -6.38
C THR A 97 15.43 16.58 -7.51
N ALA A 98 14.98 16.45 -8.77
CA ALA A 98 15.83 16.60 -9.94
C ALA A 98 15.02 17.12 -11.15
N GLU A 99 15.56 18.11 -11.85
CA GLU A 99 15.00 18.55 -13.14
C GLU A 99 15.46 17.67 -14.31
N VAL A 100 16.65 17.08 -14.17
CA VAL A 100 17.26 16.17 -15.15
C VAL A 100 17.69 14.90 -14.42
N LEU A 101 17.21 13.77 -14.93
CA LEU A 101 17.50 12.43 -14.44
C LEU A 101 18.67 11.87 -15.24
N GLN A 102 19.90 12.07 -14.74
CA GLN A 102 21.11 11.64 -15.44
C GLN A 102 21.58 10.27 -14.98
N CYS A 103 21.79 9.36 -15.94
CA CYS A 103 22.40 8.07 -15.68
C CYS A 103 23.89 8.23 -15.32
N PHE A 104 24.31 7.66 -14.19
CA PHE A 104 25.71 7.77 -13.73
C PHE A 104 26.73 7.08 -14.64
N TYR A 105 26.31 6.18 -15.53
CA TYR A 105 27.23 5.34 -16.28
C TYR A 105 27.82 6.07 -17.49
N HIS A 106 26.96 6.54 -18.40
CA HIS A 106 27.38 7.24 -19.62
C HIS A 106 26.68 8.60 -19.79
N ALA A 107 26.11 9.13 -18.71
CA ALA A 107 25.47 10.45 -18.68
C ALA A 107 24.31 10.67 -19.67
N TRP A 108 23.66 9.59 -20.14
CA TRP A 108 22.35 9.69 -20.78
C TRP A 108 21.38 10.38 -19.83
N SER A 109 20.77 11.45 -20.31
CA SER A 109 20.02 12.40 -19.48
C SER A 109 18.57 12.42 -19.92
N PHE A 110 17.66 12.21 -18.97
CA PHE A 110 16.22 12.19 -19.19
C PHE A 110 15.56 13.37 -18.49
N ASN A 111 14.49 13.92 -19.06
CA ASN A 111 13.65 14.87 -18.33
C ASN A 111 12.65 14.14 -17.41
N THR A 112 11.88 14.89 -16.63
CA THR A 112 10.87 14.32 -15.72
C THR A 112 9.64 13.75 -16.44
N ASN A 113 9.52 13.94 -17.76
CA ASN A 113 8.54 13.28 -18.62
C ASN A 113 9.07 11.92 -19.17
N GLY A 114 10.33 11.57 -18.89
CA GLY A 114 10.95 10.33 -19.33
C GLY A 114 11.64 10.41 -20.69
N GLU A 115 11.61 11.55 -21.36
CA GLU A 115 12.22 11.72 -22.69
C GLU A 115 13.75 11.77 -22.60
N LEU A 116 14.46 11.15 -23.54
CA LEU A 116 15.92 11.24 -23.65
C LEU A 116 16.30 12.62 -24.22
N ILE A 117 16.80 13.50 -23.37
CA ILE A 117 17.11 14.90 -23.72
C ILE A 117 18.61 15.17 -23.95
N GLY A 118 19.49 14.24 -23.57
CA GLY A 118 20.93 14.41 -23.75
C GLY A 118 21.70 13.11 -23.84
N VAL A 119 22.56 13.02 -24.86
CA VAL A 119 23.46 11.89 -25.13
C VAL A 119 24.87 12.45 -25.36
N PRO A 120 25.83 12.18 -24.46
CA PRO A 120 27.22 12.54 -24.73
C PRO A 120 27.78 11.81 -25.96
N GLY A 121 28.47 12.54 -26.84
CA GLY A 121 29.06 11.99 -28.05
C GLY A 121 28.03 11.49 -29.07
N GLU A 122 26.88 12.14 -29.16
CA GLU A 122 25.80 11.72 -30.05
C GLU A 122 26.17 11.73 -31.54
N ASP A 123 27.09 12.60 -31.93
CA ASP A 123 27.69 12.66 -33.26
C ASP A 123 28.43 11.37 -33.64
N ALA A 124 28.79 10.52 -32.67
CA ALA A 124 29.36 9.20 -32.91
C ALA A 124 28.31 8.12 -33.22
N TYR A 125 27.01 8.41 -33.06
CA TYR A 125 25.94 7.49 -33.42
C TYR A 125 25.62 7.57 -34.92
N SER A 126 24.97 6.52 -35.43
CA SER A 126 24.49 6.46 -36.81
C SER A 126 23.48 7.59 -37.10
N PRO A 127 23.36 8.06 -38.36
CA PRO A 127 22.29 8.99 -38.76
C PRO A 127 20.86 8.50 -38.48
N TYR A 128 20.67 7.20 -38.23
CA TYR A 128 19.38 6.61 -37.86
C TYR A 128 19.11 6.60 -36.35
N PHE A 129 20.02 7.14 -35.52
CA PHE A 129 19.80 7.24 -34.10
C PHE A 129 18.67 8.23 -33.80
N ASP A 130 17.59 7.73 -33.19
CA ASP A 130 16.46 8.52 -32.77
C ASP A 130 16.30 8.48 -31.24
N ARG A 131 16.49 9.64 -30.60
CA ARG A 131 16.28 9.79 -29.16
C ARG A 131 14.83 9.48 -28.75
N SER A 132 13.86 9.73 -29.63
CA SER A 132 12.43 9.58 -29.34
C SER A 132 12.05 8.13 -29.00
N GLU A 133 12.77 7.15 -29.54
CA GLU A 133 12.54 5.72 -29.29
C GLU A 133 13.15 5.23 -27.96
N LEU A 134 14.06 6.05 -27.39
CA LEU A 134 14.96 5.68 -26.31
C LEU A 134 14.65 6.39 -24.98
N GLY A 135 13.46 6.98 -24.85
CA GLY A 135 12.93 7.45 -23.57
C GLY A 135 12.72 6.32 -22.54
N LEU A 136 12.62 6.70 -21.27
CA LEU A 136 12.33 5.79 -20.17
C LEU A 136 11.04 5.01 -20.42
N LYS A 137 11.04 3.74 -20.00
CA LYS A 137 9.88 2.87 -20.18
C LYS A 137 9.02 2.90 -18.93
N GLU A 138 7.72 3.03 -19.12
CA GLU A 138 6.72 2.93 -18.06
C GLU A 138 6.33 1.46 -17.85
N PRO A 139 5.82 1.08 -16.66
CA PRO A 139 5.06 -0.15 -16.52
C PRO A 139 3.91 -0.20 -17.53
N PRO A 140 3.50 -1.39 -18.03
CA PRO A 140 2.41 -1.51 -18.99
C PRO A 140 1.11 -0.81 -18.59
N ARG A 141 0.81 -0.77 -17.29
CA ARG A 141 -0.36 -0.08 -16.75
C ARG A 141 0.02 0.65 -15.46
N VAL A 142 -0.40 1.90 -15.36
CA VAL A 142 -0.22 2.78 -14.20
C VAL A 142 -1.52 3.56 -14.03
N GLU A 143 -2.14 3.47 -12.86
CA GLU A 143 -3.37 4.19 -12.55
C GLU A 143 -3.33 4.67 -11.10
N SER A 144 -4.08 5.74 -10.81
CA SER A 144 -4.21 6.31 -9.47
C SER A 144 -5.67 6.30 -9.04
N TYR A 145 -5.92 5.93 -7.79
CA TYR A 145 -7.23 6.09 -7.16
C TYR A 145 -7.05 6.90 -5.88
N ARG A 146 -7.63 8.12 -5.84
CA ARG A 146 -7.58 9.00 -4.66
C ARG A 146 -6.14 9.25 -4.16
N GLY A 147 -5.19 9.37 -5.08
CA GLY A 147 -3.77 9.59 -4.81
C GLY A 147 -2.95 8.32 -4.56
N PHE A 148 -3.58 7.15 -4.39
CA PHE A 148 -2.89 5.86 -4.33
C PHE A 148 -2.53 5.38 -5.74
N ILE A 149 -1.23 5.30 -6.02
CA ILE A 149 -0.70 4.90 -7.33
C ILE A 149 -0.48 3.39 -7.33
N PHE A 150 -1.02 2.72 -8.35
CA PHE A 150 -0.85 1.30 -8.59
C PHE A 150 -0.21 1.06 -9.95
N VAL A 151 0.52 -0.05 -10.06
CA VAL A 151 1.14 -0.51 -11.29
C VAL A 151 0.74 -1.94 -11.58
N SER A 152 0.62 -2.30 -12.86
CA SER A 152 0.54 -3.70 -13.30
C SER A 152 1.50 -3.96 -14.45
N PHE A 153 2.12 -5.14 -14.42
CA PHE A 153 2.99 -5.64 -15.48
C PHE A 153 2.22 -6.44 -16.54
N ASN A 154 0.91 -6.58 -16.38
CA ASN A 154 0.03 -7.17 -17.38
C ASN A 154 -0.69 -6.06 -18.15
N PRO A 155 -0.42 -5.87 -19.46
CA PRO A 155 -1.09 -4.84 -20.26
C PRO A 155 -2.61 -5.06 -20.35
N PHE A 156 -3.08 -6.30 -20.16
CA PHE A 156 -4.47 -6.72 -20.30
C PHE A 156 -5.24 -6.80 -18.98
N VAL A 157 -4.69 -6.31 -17.86
CA VAL A 157 -5.42 -6.25 -16.58
C VAL A 157 -6.65 -5.36 -16.72
N GLU A 158 -7.73 -5.64 -15.97
CA GLU A 158 -8.85 -4.70 -15.87
C GLU A 158 -8.41 -3.31 -15.34
N ASP A 159 -9.22 -2.28 -15.55
CA ASP A 159 -8.96 -0.96 -14.97
C ASP A 159 -8.93 -1.02 -13.44
N LEU A 160 -8.22 -0.07 -12.82
CA LEU A 160 -7.98 -0.06 -11.38
C LEU A 160 -9.27 0.04 -10.57
N VAL A 161 -10.28 0.78 -11.07
CA VAL A 161 -11.56 0.95 -10.39
C VAL A 161 -12.32 -0.38 -10.34
N THR A 162 -12.35 -1.12 -11.45
CA THR A 162 -12.91 -2.48 -11.53
C THR A 162 -12.14 -3.45 -10.62
N TYR A 163 -10.80 -3.39 -10.64
CA TYR A 163 -9.97 -4.22 -9.78
C TYR A 163 -10.26 -3.98 -8.29
N LEU A 164 -10.24 -2.71 -7.85
CA LEU A 164 -10.45 -2.32 -6.46
C LEU A 164 -11.85 -2.70 -5.94
N ALA A 165 -12.84 -2.90 -6.82
CA ALA A 165 -14.17 -3.37 -6.45
C ALA A 165 -14.74 -2.64 -5.22
N GLY A 166 -15.10 -3.37 -4.14
CA GLY A 166 -15.60 -2.80 -2.88
C GLY A 166 -14.52 -2.20 -1.96
N ALA A 167 -13.23 -2.36 -2.26
CA ALA A 167 -12.17 -1.71 -1.49
C ALA A 167 -12.16 -0.18 -1.68
N ARG A 168 -12.72 0.32 -2.79
CA ARG A 168 -12.87 1.75 -3.08
C ARG A 168 -13.64 2.48 -1.98
N ASP A 169 -14.74 1.90 -1.51
CA ASP A 169 -15.56 2.50 -0.46
C ASP A 169 -14.75 2.75 0.82
N TYR A 170 -13.82 1.85 1.14
CA TYR A 170 -12.96 1.97 2.32
C TYR A 170 -11.79 2.94 2.10
N LEU A 171 -11.22 2.98 0.90
CA LEU A 171 -10.26 4.03 0.55
C LEU A 171 -10.90 5.41 0.66
N ASP A 172 -12.14 5.57 0.17
CA ASP A 172 -12.87 6.83 0.27
C ASP A 172 -13.14 7.20 1.73
N LEU A 173 -13.57 6.25 2.57
CA LEU A 173 -13.74 6.49 4.01
C LEU A 173 -12.45 6.86 4.75
N ILE A 174 -11.29 6.49 4.22
CA ILE A 174 -9.99 6.84 4.80
C ILE A 174 -9.56 8.22 4.33
N VAL A 175 -9.74 8.52 3.03
CA VAL A 175 -9.33 9.80 2.44
C VAL A 175 -10.27 10.94 2.87
N ASP A 176 -11.57 10.69 2.94
CA ASP A 176 -12.60 11.68 3.29
C ASP A 176 -12.57 12.12 4.77
N GLN A 177 -11.73 11.48 5.59
CA GLN A 177 -11.47 11.87 6.96
C GLN A 177 -10.98 13.33 7.07
N ALA A 178 -10.25 13.81 6.06
CA ALA A 178 -9.68 15.16 6.03
C ALA A 178 -10.17 15.96 4.81
N GLU A 179 -10.34 17.27 4.99
CA GLU A 179 -10.82 18.17 3.93
C GLU A 179 -9.84 18.31 2.76
N GLU A 180 -8.55 18.39 3.09
CA GLU A 180 -7.45 18.55 2.12
C GLU A 180 -6.96 17.22 1.54
N GLY A 181 -7.66 16.12 1.83
CA GLY A 181 -7.23 14.77 1.49
C GLY A 181 -6.11 14.26 2.39
N MET A 182 -5.43 13.21 1.93
CA MET A 182 -4.43 12.50 2.72
C MET A 182 -3.00 12.75 2.24
N ARG A 183 -2.06 12.72 3.18
CA ARG A 183 -0.64 12.75 2.87
C ARG A 183 0.14 11.67 3.59
N VAL A 184 1.13 11.10 2.90
CA VAL A 184 2.09 10.19 3.54
C VAL A 184 3.09 11.04 4.31
N VAL A 185 3.14 10.87 5.62
CA VAL A 185 4.11 11.57 6.47
C VAL A 185 5.53 11.14 6.08
N ALA A 186 6.43 12.12 5.97
CA ALA A 186 7.81 11.87 5.57
C ALA A 186 8.50 10.91 6.54
N GLY A 187 9.13 9.88 5.97
CA GLY A 187 9.76 8.80 6.71
C GLY A 187 9.11 7.46 6.33
N SER A 188 9.90 6.39 6.35
CA SER A 188 9.39 5.04 6.10
C SER A 188 10.13 4.04 6.97
N ASN A 189 9.39 3.19 7.65
CA ASN A 189 9.95 2.04 8.35
C ASN A 189 10.17 0.92 7.34
N LYS A 190 11.43 0.68 6.98
CA LYS A 190 11.84 -0.41 6.09
C LYS A 190 12.65 -1.42 6.88
N TYR A 191 12.17 -2.65 6.95
CA TYR A 191 12.87 -3.75 7.59
C TYR A 191 12.48 -5.06 6.90
N THR A 192 13.30 -6.08 7.09
CA THR A 192 13.06 -7.42 6.56
C THR A 192 12.61 -8.35 7.67
N MET A 193 11.75 -9.31 7.33
CA MET A 193 11.25 -10.32 8.27
C MET A 193 11.51 -11.71 7.70
N LYS A 194 11.80 -12.67 8.57
CA LYS A 194 11.94 -14.09 8.18
C LYS A 194 10.57 -14.75 8.08
N ALA A 195 9.75 -14.30 7.13
CA ALA A 195 8.39 -14.75 6.97
C ALA A 195 7.96 -14.68 5.51
N ASN A 196 7.05 -15.57 5.11
CA ASN A 196 6.35 -15.43 3.84
C ASN A 196 5.47 -14.18 3.86
N TRP A 197 5.43 -13.45 2.75
CA TRP A 197 4.63 -12.23 2.62
C TRP A 197 3.14 -12.46 2.95
N LYS A 198 2.59 -13.64 2.61
CA LYS A 198 1.18 -13.98 2.85
C LYS A 198 0.84 -14.06 4.34
N LEU A 199 1.77 -14.48 5.20
CA LEU A 199 1.56 -14.50 6.66
C LEU A 199 1.32 -13.09 7.22
N LEU A 200 2.01 -12.08 6.67
CA LEU A 200 1.87 -10.69 7.09
C LEU A 200 0.54 -10.08 6.60
N VAL A 201 0.11 -10.50 5.41
CA VAL A 201 -1.19 -10.11 4.83
C VAL A 201 -2.33 -10.77 5.63
N GLU A 202 -2.32 -12.10 5.80
CA GLU A 202 -3.41 -12.82 6.47
C GLU A 202 -3.56 -12.42 7.94
N ASN A 203 -2.46 -12.11 8.64
CA ASN A 203 -2.50 -11.60 10.02
C ASN A 203 -3.30 -10.30 10.13
N SER A 204 -3.38 -9.51 9.06
CA SER A 204 -4.14 -8.26 9.06
C SER A 204 -5.67 -8.51 9.04
N LEU A 205 -6.11 -9.74 8.70
CA LEU A 205 -7.49 -10.24 8.89
C LEU A 205 -7.62 -11.19 10.09
N ASP A 206 -6.64 -11.27 10.96
CA ASP A 206 -6.71 -12.14 12.11
C ASP A 206 -7.14 -11.33 13.34
N GLY A 207 -8.44 -11.28 13.64
CA GLY A 207 -8.91 -10.69 14.91
C GLY A 207 -8.60 -11.54 16.14
N TYR A 208 -8.33 -12.83 15.95
CA TYR A 208 -8.15 -13.79 17.03
C TYR A 208 -6.79 -13.62 17.74
N HIS A 209 -5.73 -13.27 17.01
CA HIS A 209 -4.39 -13.11 17.61
C HIS A 209 -4.28 -11.93 18.57
N LEU A 210 -5.23 -10.99 18.59
CA LEU A 210 -5.16 -9.76 19.37
C LEU A 210 -4.88 -10.04 20.85
N ILE A 211 -5.71 -10.87 21.49
CA ILE A 211 -5.60 -11.17 22.92
C ILE A 211 -4.30 -11.95 23.24
N PRO A 212 -4.03 -13.12 22.62
CA PRO A 212 -2.86 -13.93 22.99
C PRO A 212 -1.52 -13.27 22.65
N THR A 213 -1.43 -12.54 21.54
CA THR A 213 -0.16 -11.96 21.06
C THR A 213 0.12 -10.59 21.67
N HIS A 214 -0.91 -9.77 21.89
CA HIS A 214 -0.76 -8.38 22.33
C HIS A 214 -1.14 -8.16 23.80
N GLN A 215 -1.15 -9.22 24.62
CA GLN A 215 -1.52 -9.13 26.04
C GLN A 215 -0.76 -8.03 26.79
N THR A 216 0.56 -7.94 26.60
CA THR A 216 1.39 -6.92 27.26
C THR A 216 1.02 -5.48 26.86
N TYR A 217 0.59 -5.28 25.61
CA TYR A 217 0.08 -3.99 25.15
C TYR A 217 -1.28 -3.66 25.80
N LEU A 218 -2.19 -4.64 25.87
CA LEU A 218 -3.48 -4.47 26.52
C LEU A 218 -3.34 -4.18 28.02
N ASP A 219 -2.42 -4.86 28.69
CA ASP A 219 -2.10 -4.61 30.10
C ASP A 219 -1.54 -3.20 30.31
N TYR A 220 -0.66 -2.75 29.40
CA TYR A 220 -0.11 -1.39 29.43
C TYR A 220 -1.21 -0.33 29.27
N ILE A 221 -2.11 -0.49 28.29
CA ILE A 221 -3.22 0.45 28.09
C ILE A 221 -4.15 0.48 29.30
N THR A 222 -4.49 -0.70 29.86
CA THR A 222 -5.29 -0.80 31.08
C THR A 222 -4.62 -0.07 32.25
N GLY A 223 -3.29 -0.18 32.38
CA GLY A 223 -2.50 0.50 33.40
C GLY A 223 -2.50 2.03 33.29
N LEU A 224 -2.87 2.61 32.14
CA LEU A 224 -3.03 4.06 31.97
C LEU A 224 -4.34 4.59 32.57
N GLY A 225 -5.18 3.72 33.14
CA GLY A 225 -6.41 4.13 33.82
C GLY A 225 -7.55 4.49 32.87
N THR A 226 -7.55 3.93 31.65
CA THR A 226 -8.68 4.03 30.73
C THR A 226 -9.67 2.89 31.00
N ASP A 227 -10.96 3.08 30.72
CA ASP A 227 -12.01 2.04 30.86
C ASP A 227 -11.89 0.89 29.83
N ASP A 228 -10.71 0.72 29.24
CA ASP A 228 -10.36 -0.26 28.20
C ASP A 228 -9.93 -1.62 28.79
N SER A 229 -10.31 -1.91 30.03
CA SER A 229 -9.93 -3.14 30.74
C SER A 229 -10.27 -4.41 29.94
N GLY A 230 -9.43 -5.46 30.08
CA GLY A 230 -9.54 -6.70 29.31
C GLY A 230 -10.91 -7.39 29.34
N GLU A 231 -11.69 -7.27 30.42
CA GLU A 231 -13.05 -7.85 30.54
C GLU A 231 -14.12 -7.07 29.73
N THR A 232 -14.03 -5.74 29.66
CA THR A 232 -14.87 -4.91 28.77
C THR A 232 -14.44 -5.03 27.31
N MET A 233 -13.17 -5.30 27.05
CA MET A 233 -12.62 -5.42 25.70
C MET A 233 -12.99 -6.74 24.98
N ALA A 234 -13.08 -7.85 25.71
CA ALA A 234 -13.53 -9.15 25.20
C ALA A 234 -15.05 -9.21 24.98
N SER A 235 -15.83 -8.50 25.79
CA SER A 235 -17.29 -8.42 25.67
C SER A 235 -17.79 -7.44 24.59
N ARG A 236 -16.92 -6.56 24.08
CA ARG A 236 -17.21 -5.55 23.04
C ARG A 236 -16.70 -5.89 21.63
N VAL A 237 -16.18 -7.09 21.38
CA VAL A 237 -15.70 -7.46 20.03
C VAL A 237 -16.87 -7.79 19.10
N SER A 238 -17.62 -6.78 18.67
CA SER A 238 -18.42 -6.88 17.46
C SER A 238 -17.56 -6.37 16.30
N GLY A 239 -17.19 -7.30 15.44
CA GLY A 239 -16.46 -7.01 14.21
C GLY A 239 -16.84 -8.00 13.13
N ARG A 240 -16.73 -7.59 11.88
CA ARG A 240 -17.09 -8.40 10.72
C ARG A 240 -15.96 -8.37 9.71
N ALA A 241 -15.53 -9.56 9.30
CA ALA A 241 -14.74 -9.73 8.09
C ALA A 241 -15.66 -9.74 6.87
N THR A 242 -15.34 -8.94 5.87
CA THR A 242 -16.14 -8.83 4.62
C THR A 242 -15.23 -8.99 3.42
N ALA A 243 -15.60 -9.89 2.51
CA ALA A 243 -14.99 -9.98 1.19
C ALA A 243 -15.50 -8.83 0.31
N LEU A 244 -14.59 -8.15 -0.39
CA LEU A 244 -14.88 -6.94 -1.16
C LEU A 244 -14.80 -7.14 -2.68
N GLY A 245 -14.60 -8.39 -3.13
CA GLY A 245 -14.32 -8.74 -4.53
C GLY A 245 -12.83 -8.79 -4.83
N ASN A 246 -12.45 -9.51 -5.89
CA ASN A 246 -11.07 -9.59 -6.41
C ASN A 246 -9.97 -9.92 -5.37
N GLY A 247 -10.31 -10.71 -4.35
CA GLY A 247 -9.40 -11.07 -3.26
C GLY A 247 -9.21 -9.97 -2.20
N HIS A 248 -9.82 -8.81 -2.37
CA HIS A 248 -9.84 -7.74 -1.37
C HIS A 248 -10.77 -8.10 -0.22
N CYS A 249 -10.43 -7.62 0.97
CA CYS A 249 -11.19 -7.89 2.17
C CYS A 249 -10.89 -6.86 3.24
N VAL A 250 -11.79 -6.77 4.21
CA VAL A 250 -11.66 -5.86 5.33
C VAL A 250 -12.17 -6.53 6.59
N ILE A 251 -11.50 -6.31 7.70
CA ILE A 251 -12.12 -6.45 9.02
C ILE A 251 -12.51 -5.07 9.50
N GLU A 252 -13.78 -4.90 9.82
CA GLU A 252 -14.31 -3.70 10.45
C GLU A 252 -14.84 -4.05 11.85
N SER A 253 -14.54 -3.23 12.85
CA SER A 253 -15.06 -3.38 14.21
C SER A 253 -15.44 -2.03 14.79
N ALA A 254 -16.18 -2.02 15.90
CA ALA A 254 -16.31 -0.82 16.71
C ALA A 254 -14.92 -0.29 17.13
N VAL A 255 -14.81 1.02 17.25
CA VAL A 255 -13.62 1.69 17.78
C VAL A 255 -13.40 1.30 19.23
N ARG A 256 -12.17 0.87 19.54
CA ARG A 256 -11.77 0.47 20.90
C ARG A 256 -11.13 1.61 21.69
N ASN A 257 -10.33 2.43 21.00
CA ASN A 257 -9.54 3.51 21.57
C ASN A 257 -9.86 4.80 20.80
N GLY A 258 -9.42 5.97 21.25
CA GLY A 258 -9.74 7.21 20.52
C GLY A 258 -9.33 7.24 19.04
N ARG A 259 -10.08 8.00 18.23
CA ARG A 259 -9.67 8.39 16.87
C ARG A 259 -9.47 9.91 16.82
N PRO A 260 -8.24 10.40 16.60
CA PRO A 260 -7.97 11.84 16.55
C PRO A 260 -8.81 12.59 15.51
N ILE A 261 -9.35 11.87 14.51
CA ILE A 261 -10.14 12.46 13.46
C ILE A 261 -11.55 12.85 13.89
N ALA A 262 -12.23 12.11 14.77
CA ALA A 262 -13.63 12.41 15.10
C ALA A 262 -14.20 11.62 16.30
N HIS A 263 -13.35 10.98 17.10
CA HIS A 263 -13.78 10.19 18.26
C HIS A 263 -12.82 10.44 19.44
N TRP A 264 -13.25 11.29 20.36
CA TRP A 264 -12.43 11.66 21.51
C TRP A 264 -12.25 10.49 22.46
N HIS A 265 -11.13 10.49 23.19
CA HIS A 265 -10.82 9.50 24.20
C HIS A 265 -10.04 10.14 25.35
N PRO A 266 -10.20 9.67 26.61
CA PRO A 266 -9.50 10.25 27.76
C PRO A 266 -7.98 10.37 27.61
N LEU A 267 -7.34 9.44 26.87
CA LEU A 267 -5.89 9.49 26.59
C LEU A 267 -5.43 10.73 25.83
N TYR A 268 -6.34 11.44 25.15
CA TYR A 268 -6.01 12.67 24.44
C TYR A 268 -6.10 13.92 25.32
N GLY A 269 -6.59 13.79 26.57
CA GLY A 269 -6.85 14.90 27.47
C GLY A 269 -8.12 15.68 27.10
N GLU A 270 -8.66 16.42 28.07
CA GLU A 270 -9.90 17.19 27.89
C GLU A 270 -9.76 18.31 26.84
N ASP A 271 -8.57 18.90 26.71
CA ASP A 271 -8.29 19.97 25.73
C ASP A 271 -8.49 19.50 24.27
N ALA A 272 -8.40 18.18 24.01
CA ALA A 272 -8.64 17.60 22.69
C ALA A 272 -10.13 17.37 22.39
N ARG A 273 -11.03 17.44 23.39
CA ARG A 273 -12.45 17.10 23.23
C ARG A 273 -13.16 18.03 22.25
N GLU A 274 -13.05 19.33 22.47
CA GLU A 274 -13.71 20.33 21.64
C GLU A 274 -13.14 20.38 20.21
N PRO A 275 -11.82 20.36 19.97
CA PRO A 275 -11.26 20.22 18.63
C PRO A 275 -11.78 19.00 17.87
N ILE A 276 -11.82 17.81 18.50
CA ILE A 276 -12.30 16.57 17.86
C ILE A 276 -13.80 16.66 17.58
N ALA A 277 -14.60 17.21 18.51
CA ALA A 277 -16.03 17.42 18.29
C ALA A 277 -16.30 18.34 17.09
N ARG A 278 -15.49 19.40 16.92
CA ARG A 278 -15.58 20.27 15.73
C ARG A 278 -15.27 19.52 14.44
N VAL A 279 -14.29 18.61 14.42
CA VAL A 279 -14.04 17.78 13.22
C VAL A 279 -15.23 16.87 12.95
N ARG A 280 -15.78 16.21 13.98
CA ARG A 280 -16.98 15.37 13.83
C ARG A 280 -18.14 16.15 13.25
N GLN A 281 -18.44 17.34 13.78
CA GLN A 281 -19.51 18.19 13.28
C GLN A 281 -19.34 18.48 11.77
N ARG A 282 -18.13 18.85 11.33
CA ARG A 282 -17.86 19.10 9.91
C ARG A 282 -18.05 17.86 9.05
N LEU A 283 -17.65 16.69 9.54
CA LEU A 283 -17.89 15.42 8.82
C LEU A 283 -19.39 15.13 8.71
N VAL A 284 -20.18 15.34 9.77
CA VAL A 284 -21.65 15.17 9.72
C VAL A 284 -22.28 16.13 8.72
N GLU A 285 -21.89 17.41 8.75
CA GLU A 285 -22.40 18.42 7.81
C GLU A 285 -22.09 18.07 6.35
N LYS A 286 -20.90 17.51 6.06
CA LYS A 286 -20.46 17.20 4.70
C LYS A 286 -20.94 15.84 4.18
N TYR A 287 -20.95 14.83 5.04
CA TYR A 287 -21.11 13.42 4.64
C TYR A 287 -22.32 12.73 5.28
N GLY A 288 -23.02 13.39 6.20
CA GLY A 288 -24.13 12.84 6.96
C GLY A 288 -23.69 11.97 8.13
N GLU A 289 -24.65 11.66 9.00
CA GLU A 289 -24.45 10.90 10.24
C GLU A 289 -23.91 9.49 9.97
N GLU A 290 -24.48 8.77 9.00
CA GLU A 290 -24.12 7.37 8.74
C GLU A 290 -22.66 7.23 8.27
N ARG A 291 -22.24 8.04 7.29
CA ARG A 291 -20.87 8.00 6.77
C ARG A 291 -19.88 8.51 7.81
N THR A 292 -20.27 9.51 8.60
CA THR A 292 -19.44 10.00 9.72
C THR A 292 -19.27 8.95 10.79
N TYR A 293 -20.32 8.22 11.15
CA TYR A 293 -20.24 7.09 12.06
C TYR A 293 -19.25 6.04 11.54
N ARG A 294 -19.32 5.69 10.25
CA ARG A 294 -18.32 4.82 9.65
C ARG A 294 -16.92 5.43 9.77
N MET A 295 -16.69 6.69 9.44
CA MET A 295 -15.36 7.32 9.53
C MET A 295 -14.83 7.51 10.95
N ALA A 296 -15.69 7.70 11.95
CA ALA A 296 -15.30 8.11 13.30
C ALA A 296 -15.37 6.98 14.33
N ASP A 297 -16.31 6.05 14.16
CA ASP A 297 -16.72 5.09 15.18
C ASP A 297 -16.47 3.63 14.78
N THR A 298 -15.90 3.39 13.59
CA THR A 298 -15.39 2.07 13.18
C THR A 298 -13.87 2.06 12.97
N SER A 299 -13.23 0.98 13.39
CA SER A 299 -11.84 0.63 13.10
C SER A 299 -11.80 -0.38 11.98
N ARG A 300 -10.76 -0.33 11.14
CA ARG A 300 -10.64 -1.27 10.01
C ARG A 300 -9.21 -1.62 9.64
N ASN A 301 -9.02 -2.88 9.24
CA ASN A 301 -7.84 -3.35 8.55
C ASN A 301 -8.26 -3.76 7.14
N LEU A 302 -7.89 -2.96 6.14
CA LEU A 302 -8.19 -3.17 4.74
C LEU A 302 -7.02 -3.88 4.06
N ILE A 303 -7.33 -4.97 3.35
CA ILE A 303 -6.40 -5.63 2.44
C ILE A 303 -6.81 -5.35 1.02
N ILE A 304 -5.88 -4.77 0.28
CA ILE A 304 -5.94 -4.68 -1.16
C ILE A 304 -4.95 -5.71 -1.69
N TYR A 305 -5.54 -6.79 -2.20
CA TYR A 305 -4.83 -7.90 -2.83
C TYR A 305 -3.84 -7.39 -3.89
N PRO A 306 -2.63 -7.96 -3.98
CA PRO A 306 -2.15 -9.08 -3.17
C PRO A 306 -1.59 -8.67 -1.81
N ASN A 307 -0.81 -7.59 -1.74
CA ASN A 307 0.14 -7.38 -0.66
C ASN A 307 0.08 -5.99 0.00
N LEU A 308 -0.99 -5.22 -0.21
CA LEU A 308 -1.22 -3.93 0.46
C LEU A 308 -2.17 -4.10 1.64
N VAL A 309 -1.75 -3.59 2.80
CA VAL A 309 -2.55 -3.46 4.01
C VAL A 309 -2.65 -1.97 4.38
N ILE A 310 -3.87 -1.48 4.57
CA ILE A 310 -4.13 -0.17 5.14
C ILE A 310 -4.89 -0.38 6.44
N ASN A 311 -4.24 -0.07 7.56
CA ASN A 311 -4.91 -0.05 8.85
C ASN A 311 -5.37 1.37 9.11
N ASP A 312 -6.66 1.51 9.41
CA ASP A 312 -7.28 2.73 9.88
C ASP A 312 -7.86 2.36 11.25
N ILE A 313 -7.03 2.51 12.29
CA ILE A 313 -7.31 2.10 13.66
C ILE A 313 -7.06 3.29 14.60
N MET A 314 -5.99 3.27 15.40
CA MET A 314 -5.49 4.43 16.17
C MET A 314 -4.82 5.48 15.29
N ALA A 315 -4.27 5.05 14.16
CA ALA A 315 -3.67 5.88 13.13
C ALA A 315 -3.88 5.20 11.77
N ILE A 316 -3.74 5.98 10.70
CA ILE A 316 -3.71 5.43 9.35
C ILE A 316 -2.28 4.96 9.05
N THR A 317 -2.10 3.67 8.82
CA THR A 317 -0.83 3.09 8.38
C THR A 317 -0.99 2.38 7.05
N ILE A 318 -0.13 2.71 6.09
CA ILE A 318 -0.06 2.06 4.78
C ILE A 318 1.16 1.13 4.79
N ARG A 319 0.95 -0.17 4.57
CA ARG A 319 1.99 -1.19 4.60
C ARG A 319 1.88 -2.03 3.34
N TYR A 320 2.99 -2.24 2.64
CA TYR A 320 3.06 -3.26 1.61
C TYR A 320 4.18 -4.24 1.90
N PHE A 321 4.00 -5.49 1.49
CA PHE A 321 4.95 -6.56 1.75
C PHE A 321 5.60 -7.02 0.45
N GLU A 322 6.87 -6.67 0.28
CA GLU A 322 7.63 -7.08 -0.91
C GLU A 322 8.08 -8.55 -0.77
N PRO A 323 7.65 -9.45 -1.67
CA PRO A 323 8.03 -10.86 -1.64
C PRO A 323 9.50 -11.06 -2.05
N LEU A 324 10.37 -11.40 -1.09
CA LEU A 324 11.79 -11.69 -1.38
C LEU A 324 12.07 -13.18 -1.62
N ALA A 325 11.41 -14.05 -0.86
CA ALA A 325 11.56 -15.51 -0.89
C ALA A 325 10.35 -16.17 -0.19
N PRO A 326 10.08 -17.48 -0.41
CA PRO A 326 9.04 -18.19 0.33
C PRO A 326 9.37 -18.34 1.82
N ASP A 327 10.61 -18.72 2.11
CA ASP A 327 11.20 -18.81 3.43
C ASP A 327 12.66 -18.34 3.28
N PRO A 328 13.06 -17.19 3.83
CA PRO A 328 14.43 -16.75 3.73
C PRO A 328 15.29 -17.65 4.64
N GLN A 329 15.78 -18.76 4.08
CA GLN A 329 16.96 -19.43 4.60
C GLN A 329 18.12 -18.44 4.47
N TRP A 330 18.50 -17.80 5.56
CA TRP A 330 19.71 -16.99 5.60
C TRP A 330 20.89 -17.94 5.45
N ARG A 331 21.51 -17.95 4.27
CA ARG A 331 22.92 -18.29 4.14
C ARG A 331 23.70 -17.01 4.02
#